data_AF-A0A9P6QWW4-F1
#
_entry.id   AF-A0A9P6QWW4-F1
#
_cell.length_a   1.000
_cell.length_b   1.000
_cell.length_c   1.000
_cell.angle_alpha   90.00
_cell.angle_beta   90.00
_cell.angle_gamma   90.00
#
_symmetry.space_group_name_H-M   'P 1'
#
loop_
_entity.id
_entity.type
_entity.pdbx_description
1 polymer ?
#
loop_
_entity_poly.entity_id
_entity_poly.type
_entity_poly.pdbx_seq_one_letter_code
_entity_poly.pdbx_strand_id
1 'polypeptide(L)' 'MSNVLCPIVARYSLFFTLALFDSSMLARSKHPKEVALDMVQKAQEQSQARLHANAAAATK' A
#
# COMPACT_ATOMS: atom_id res chain seq x y z
N MET A 1 31.82 -7.90 11.13
CA MET A 1 30.75 -8.11 10.13
C MET A 1 29.44 -7.61 10.74
N SER A 2 28.95 -6.45 10.28
CA SER A 2 27.72 -5.86 10.82
C SER A 2 26.52 -6.73 10.46
N ASN A 3 25.65 -7.03 11.43
CA ASN A 3 24.49 -7.91 11.28
C ASN A 3 23.42 -7.25 10.39
N VAL A 4 23.60 -7.33 9.07
CA VAL A 4 22.66 -6.82 8.05
C VAL A 4 21.29 -7.53 8.13
N LEU A 5 21.21 -8.68 8.80
CA LEU A 5 19.96 -9.42 9.02
C LEU A 5 18.97 -8.68 9.93
N CYS A 6 19.43 -7.93 10.93
CA CYS A 6 18.56 -7.23 11.88
C CYS A 6 17.65 -6.17 11.22
N PRO A 7 18.17 -5.23 10.40
CA PRO A 7 17.31 -4.26 9.72
C PRO A 7 16.36 -4.90 8.70
N ILE A 8 16.77 -6.03 8.09
CA ILE A 8 15.93 -6.78 7.15
C ILE A 8 14.73 -7.38 7.89
N VAL A 9 14.97 -8.10 8.99
CA VAL A 9 13.91 -8.71 9.82
C VAL A 9 12.99 -7.64 10.40
N ALA A 10 13.54 -6.53 10.90
CA ALA A 10 12.74 -5.43 11.43
C ALA A 10 11.81 -4.83 10.36
N ARG A 11 12.32 -4.63 9.14
CA ARG A 11 11.53 -4.13 8.02
C ARG A 11 10.37 -5.07 7.71
N TYR A 12 10.63 -6.37 7.50
CA TYR A 12 9.56 -7.32 7.17
C TYR A 12 8.54 -7.49 8.30
N SER A 13 8.98 -7.41 9.56
CA SER A 13 8.08 -7.48 10.72
C SER A 13 7.13 -6.28 10.80
N LEU A 14 7.62 -5.08 10.49
CA LEU A 14 6.80 -3.86 10.41
C LEU A 14 5.78 -3.95 9.27
N PHE A 15 6.21 -4.38 8.08
CA PHE A 15 5.30 -4.59 6.95
C PHE A 15 4.20 -5.61 7.27
N PHE A 16 4.56 -6.72 7.91
CA PHE A 16 3.60 -7.75 8.31
C PHE A 16 2.58 -7.20 9.33
N THR A 17 3.04 -6.44 10.33
CA THR A 17 2.17 -5.83 11.34
C THR A 17 1.18 -4.85 10.72
N LEU A 18 1.63 -4.02 9.77
CA LEU A 18 0.77 -3.08 9.05
C LEU A 18 -0.27 -3.80 8.19
N ALA A 19 0.15 -4.84 7.46
CA ALA A 19 -0.77 -5.64 6.64
C ALA A 19 -1.86 -6.32 7.49
N LEU A 20 -1.50 -6.83 8.67
CA LEU A 20 -2.46 -7.40 9.62
C LEU A 20 -3.40 -6.33 10.19
N PHE A 21 -2.89 -5.15 10.51
CA PHE A 21 -3.71 -4.04 11.03
C PHE A 21 -4.74 -3.57 10.00
N ASP A 22 -4.32 -3.34 8.76
CA ASP A 22 -5.20 -2.95 7.67
C ASP A 22 -6.23 -4.04 7.37
N SER A 23 -5.81 -5.31 7.36
CA SER A 23 -6.72 -6.44 7.19
C SER A 23 -7.73 -6.54 8.34
N SER A 24 -7.31 -6.25 9.58
CA SER A 24 -8.20 -6.24 10.74
C SER A 24 -9.18 -5.07 10.70
N MET A 25 -8.76 -3.88 10.27
CA MET A 25 -9.62 -2.73 10.07
C MET A 25 -10.67 -3.02 8.98
N LEU A 26 -10.22 -3.60 7.88
CA LEU A 26 -11.08 -4.02 6.77
C LEU A 26 -12.08 -5.09 7.23
N ALA A 27 -11.64 -6.13 7.93
CA ALA A 27 -12.49 -7.22 8.44
C ALA A 27 -13.50 -6.75 9.50
N ARG A 28 -13.19 -5.70 10.27
CA ARG A 28 -14.11 -5.08 11.23
C ARG A 28 -15.09 -4.10 10.60
N SER A 29 -14.89 -3.73 9.33
CA SER A 29 -15.83 -2.85 8.64
C SER A 29 -17.17 -3.57 8.44
N LYS A 30 -18.25 -2.79 8.38
CA LYS A 30 -19.62 -3.32 8.20
C LYS A 30 -19.79 -4.02 6.85
N HIS A 31 -19.04 -3.58 5.84
CA HIS A 31 -19.06 -4.09 4.47
C HIS A 31 -17.62 -4.24 3.91
N PRO A 32 -16.85 -5.25 4.34
CA PRO A 32 -15.42 -5.41 4.03
C PRO A 32 -15.13 -5.48 2.53
N LYS A 33 -16.04 -6.10 1.77
CA LYS A 33 -15.90 -6.23 0.32
C LYS A 33 -16.02 -4.88 -0.40
N GLU A 34 -16.94 -4.03 0.04
CA GLU A 34 -17.18 -2.71 -0.57
C GLU A 34 -16.02 -1.76 -0.25
N VAL A 35 -15.53 -1.78 0.99
CA VAL A 35 -14.36 -0.99 1.42
C VAL A 35 -13.11 -1.42 0.66
N ALA A 36 -12.89 -2.72 0.46
CA ALA A 36 -11.76 -3.22 -0.32
C ALA A 36 -11.81 -2.74 -1.77
N LEU A 37 -12.99 -2.78 -2.39
CA LEU A 37 -13.20 -2.30 -3.76
C LEU A 37 -12.94 -0.80 -3.89
N ASP A 38 -13.44 0.01 -2.96
CA ASP A 38 -13.20 1.47 -2.92
C ASP A 38 -11.71 1.80 -2.73
N MET A 39 -11.01 1.07 -1.84
CA MET A 39 -9.57 1.24 -1.64
C MET A 39 -8.75 0.91 -2.90
N VAL A 40 -9.09 -0.19 -3.58
CA VAL A 40 -8.43 -0.58 -4.85
C VAL A 40 -8.69 0.46 -5.94
N GLN A 41 -9.94 0.93 -6.07
CA GLN A 41 -10.29 1.93 -7.06
C GLN A 41 -9.54 3.25 -6.86
N LYS A 42 -9.49 3.75 -5.61
CA LYS A 42 -8.71 4.97 -5.26
C LYS A 42 -7.21 4.79 -5.52
N ALA A 43 -6.65 3.63 -5.20
CA ALA A 43 -5.24 3.35 -5.45
C ALA A 43 -4.94 3.35 -6.96
N GLN A 44 -5.85 2.79 -7.78
CA GLN A 44 -5.73 2.79 -9.23
C GLN A 44 -5.83 4.20 -9.81
N GLU A 45 -6.80 5.01 -9.38
CA GLU A 45 -6.96 6.40 -9.80
C GLU A 45 -5.71 7.24 -9.48
N GLN A 46 -5.13 7.06 -8.29
CA GLN A 46 -3.88 7.75 -7.91
C GLN A 46 -2.68 7.30 -8.75
N SER A 47 -2.56 6.00 -9.01
CA SER A 47 -1.49 5.48 -9.86
C SER A 47 -1.62 6.00 -11.29
N GLN A 48 -2.84 6.00 -11.83
CA GLN A 48 -3.13 6.52 -13.16
C GLN A 48 -2.86 8.02 -13.24
N ALA A 49 -3.28 8.81 -12.24
CA ALA A 49 -2.97 10.23 -12.14
C ALA A 49 -1.46 10.50 -12.12
N ARG A 50 -0.68 9.69 -11.39
CA ARG A 50 0.80 9.79 -11.38
C ARG A 50 1.40 9.44 -12.73
N LEU A 51 0.91 8.40 -13.41
CA LEU A 51 1.37 8.04 -14.75
C LEU A 51 1.08 9.14 -15.77
N HIS A 52 -0.12 9.75 -15.73
CA HIS A 52 -0.47 10.88 -16.59
C HIS A 52 0.35 12.14 -16.27
N ALA A 53 0.60 12.44 -15.00
CA ALA A 53 1.46 13.55 -14.59
C ALA A 53 2.91 13.36 -15.06
N ASN A 54 3.44 12.14 -14.97
CA ASN A 54 4.78 11.81 -15.43
C ASN A 54 4.88 11.84 -16.96
N ALA A 55 3.85 11.39 -17.67
CA ALA A 55 3.79 11.47 -19.13
C ALA A 55 3.74 12.93 -19.61
N ALA A 56 2.96 13.79 -18.94
CA ALA A 56 2.91 15.22 -19.23
C ALA A 56 4.21 15.96 -18.90
N ALA A 57 4.96 15.50 -17.89
CA ALA A 57 6.27 16.03 -17.54
C ALA A 57 7.37 15.61 -18.53
N ALA A 58 7.25 14.44 -19.16
CA ALA A 58 8.23 13.93 -20.13
C ALA A 58 8.10 14.56 -21.53
N THR A 59 7.00 15.25 -21.83
CA THR A 59 6.77 15.97 -23.09
C THR A 59 7.18 17.45 -23.06
N LYS A 60 7.88 17.91 -22.01
CA LYS A 60 8.52 19.23 -21.92
C LYS A 60 10.04 19.11 -22.06
#